data_AF-A0AAD8YXV8-F1
#
_entry.id   AF-A0AAD8YXV8-F1
#
_cell.length_a   1.000
_cell.length_b   1.000
_cell.length_c   1.000
_cell.angle_alpha   90.00
_cell.angle_beta   90.00
_cell.angle_gamma   90.00
#
_symmetry.space_group_name_H-M   'P 1'
#
loop_
_entity.id
_entity.type
_entity.pdbx_description
1 polymer ?
#
loop_
_entity_poly.entity_id
_entity_poly.type
_entity_poly.pdbx_seq_one_letter_code
_entity_poly.pdbx_strand_id
1 'polypeptide(L)'
;MFSKPTPFSDSKPVRENTKTAESKPKLRRSQSFGISSASSIKQLLLEWCCSKTIGYQHIDIHNFSSSWTDGMAFCALVHSFFPTEFDYNELNPAHHKHNLDLAFTTAEEKADCIRLIEVDDMMAMGKNPDPMCVFTYVQSLYNHLRRFE
;
A
#
# COMPACT_ATOMS: atom_id res chain seq x y z
N MET A 1 -12.42 14.00 -74.54
CA MET A 1 -11.76 13.39 -75.71
C MET A 1 -10.78 12.35 -75.20
N PHE A 2 -11.01 11.09 -75.60
CA PHE A 2 -10.13 9.89 -75.59
C PHE A 2 -9.46 9.49 -74.26
N SER A 3 -9.97 8.51 -73.51
CA SER A 3 -10.00 7.04 -73.71
C SER A 3 -8.77 6.33 -73.13
N LYS A 4 -9.05 5.39 -72.20
CA LYS A 4 -8.14 4.39 -71.58
C LYS A 4 -7.43 3.54 -72.65
N PRO A 5 -6.46 2.70 -72.25
CA PRO A 5 -6.85 1.29 -72.08
C PRO A 5 -6.17 0.56 -70.89
N THR A 6 -6.86 -0.46 -70.40
CA THR A 6 -6.36 -1.55 -69.53
C THR A 6 -6.42 -2.86 -70.31
N PRO A 7 -5.55 -3.85 -70.02
CA PRO A 7 -5.91 -5.25 -70.24
C PRO A 7 -5.75 -6.16 -69.00
N PHE A 8 -6.77 -7.01 -68.82
CA PHE A 8 -6.92 -8.39 -68.25
C PHE A 8 -5.76 -9.03 -67.45
N SER A 9 -6.01 -9.51 -66.20
CA SER A 9 -6.35 -10.89 -65.73
C SER A 9 -5.24 -11.94 -66.00
N ASP A 10 -4.79 -12.83 -65.11
CA ASP A 10 -5.42 -13.65 -64.06
C ASP A 10 -4.32 -14.33 -63.19
N SER A 11 -4.74 -15.02 -62.11
CA SER A 11 -4.08 -16.18 -61.44
C SER A 11 -3.22 -15.97 -60.17
N LYS A 12 -3.64 -16.63 -59.07
CA LYS A 12 -2.82 -17.01 -57.89
C LYS A 12 -2.10 -18.35 -58.15
N PRO A 13 -0.95 -18.65 -57.52
CA PRO A 13 -0.93 -19.61 -56.38
C PRO A 13 0.19 -19.32 -55.32
N VAL A 14 -0.04 -19.49 -54.01
CA VAL A 14 0.33 -20.62 -53.09
C VAL A 14 1.84 -20.79 -52.74
N ARG A 15 2.13 -20.75 -51.41
CA ARG A 15 3.26 -21.36 -50.62
C ARG A 15 4.71 -20.93 -50.97
N GLU A 16 5.74 -21.00 -50.12
CA GLU A 16 5.99 -21.37 -48.72
C GLU A 16 7.46 -20.97 -48.41
N ASN A 17 7.73 -20.43 -47.22
CA ASN A 17 8.93 -20.61 -46.36
C ASN A 17 10.36 -20.52 -46.96
N THR A 18 11.21 -19.63 -46.42
CA THR A 18 12.42 -20.00 -45.62
C THR A 18 13.27 -18.78 -45.18
N LYS A 19 13.49 -18.71 -43.86
CA LYS A 19 14.71 -18.39 -43.10
C LYS A 19 15.69 -17.30 -43.62
N THR A 20 15.95 -16.29 -42.78
CA THR A 20 17.22 -16.22 -42.00
C THR A 20 17.07 -15.31 -40.79
N ALA A 21 17.79 -15.67 -39.72
CA ALA A 21 17.68 -15.13 -38.37
C ALA A 21 18.70 -14.00 -38.13
N GLU A 22 18.33 -12.99 -37.34
CA GLU A 22 19.26 -12.32 -36.45
C GLU A 22 18.62 -12.08 -35.07
N SER A 23 19.26 -12.67 -34.07
CA SER A 23 18.82 -12.80 -32.70
C SER A 23 19.16 -11.54 -31.91
N LYS A 24 18.15 -10.73 -31.55
CA LYS A 24 18.29 -9.81 -30.40
C LYS A 24 17.77 -10.53 -29.15
N PRO A 25 18.50 -10.50 -28.02
CA PRO A 25 18.01 -11.08 -26.79
C PRO A 25 16.77 -10.30 -26.36
N LYS A 26 15.58 -10.87 -26.62
CA LYS A 26 14.37 -10.43 -25.93
C LYS A 26 14.54 -10.84 -24.48
N LEU A 27 14.96 -9.89 -23.65
CA LEU A 27 14.72 -9.95 -22.22
C LEU A 27 13.24 -10.26 -22.05
N ARG A 28 12.94 -11.53 -21.77
CA ARG A 28 11.65 -11.95 -21.22
C ARG A 28 11.56 -11.19 -19.91
N ARG A 29 10.87 -10.05 -19.93
CA ARG A 29 10.42 -9.39 -18.72
C ARG A 29 9.69 -10.50 -17.96
N SER A 30 10.31 -10.97 -16.89
CA SER A 30 9.68 -11.89 -15.95
C SER A 30 8.28 -11.36 -15.72
N GLN A 31 7.27 -12.20 -15.83
CA GLN A 31 5.92 -11.82 -15.42
C GLN A 31 6.03 -11.43 -13.95
N SER A 32 6.24 -10.15 -13.69
CA SER A 32 6.09 -9.54 -12.40
C SER A 32 4.63 -9.80 -12.08
N PHE A 33 4.38 -10.68 -11.11
CA PHE A 33 3.11 -10.73 -10.43
C PHE A 33 2.69 -9.29 -10.15
N GLY A 34 1.59 -8.89 -10.78
CA GLY A 34 1.22 -7.50 -10.94
C GLY A 34 1.01 -6.86 -9.58
N ILE A 35 1.96 -6.05 -9.14
CA ILE A 35 1.68 -5.03 -8.13
C ILE A 35 1.00 -3.90 -8.91
N SER A 36 -0.32 -4.03 -8.97
CA SER A 36 -1.27 -3.03 -9.42
C SER A 36 -0.96 -1.66 -8.79
N SER A 37 -1.35 -0.58 -9.49
CA SER A 37 -1.13 0.85 -9.19
C SER A 37 -0.96 1.26 -7.71
N ALA A 38 -0.34 2.41 -7.43
CA ALA A 38 -0.20 2.95 -6.06
C ALA A 38 -1.51 2.93 -5.24
N SER A 39 -2.66 3.12 -5.88
CA SER A 39 -3.99 2.99 -5.27
C SER A 39 -4.27 1.57 -4.75
N SER A 40 -3.84 0.54 -5.47
CA SER A 40 -3.97 -0.86 -5.07
C SER A 40 -3.11 -1.21 -3.86
N ILE A 41 -1.90 -0.64 -3.76
CA ILE A 41 -1.03 -0.81 -2.59
C ILE A 41 -1.65 -0.15 -1.35
N LYS A 42 -2.19 1.06 -1.52
CA LYS A 42 -2.92 1.76 -0.45
C LYS A 42 -4.10 0.93 0.05
N GLN A 43 -4.88 0.37 -0.86
CA GLN A 43 -6.03 -0.46 -0.49
C GLN A 43 -5.61 -1.73 0.26
N LEU A 44 -4.57 -2.41 -0.21
CA LEU A 44 -4.02 -3.59 0.46
C LEU A 44 -3.59 -3.29 1.90
N LEU A 45 -2.92 -2.14 2.11
CA LEU A 45 -2.50 -1.74 3.44
C LEU A 45 -3.66 -1.38 4.36
N LEU A 46 -4.70 -0.70 3.85
CA LEU A 46 -5.93 -0.46 4.62
C LEU A 46 -6.60 -1.77 5.03
N GLU A 47 -6.76 -2.70 4.09
CA GLU A 47 -7.35 -4.02 4.34
C GLU A 47 -6.57 -4.79 5.41
N TRP A 48 -5.24 -4.78 5.33
CA TRP A 48 -4.39 -5.40 6.34
C TRP A 48 -4.56 -4.75 7.71
N CYS A 49 -4.58 -3.42 7.80
CA CYS A 49 -4.81 -2.73 9.07
C CYS A 49 -6.17 -3.12 9.66
N CYS A 50 -7.24 -3.06 8.87
CA CYS A 50 -8.58 -3.45 9.31
C CYS A 50 -8.64 -4.90 9.79
N SER A 51 -7.97 -5.83 9.09
CA SER A 51 -7.90 -7.24 9.46
C SER A 51 -7.22 -7.45 10.81
N LYS A 52 -6.18 -6.67 11.13
CA LYS A 52 -5.46 -6.74 12.41
C LYS A 52 -6.21 -6.14 13.57
N THR A 53 -7.09 -5.19 13.31
CA THR A 53 -7.81 -4.45 14.34
C THR A 53 -9.27 -4.92 14.51
N ILE A 54 -9.62 -6.11 14.01
CA ILE A 54 -10.95 -6.69 14.23
C ILE A 54 -11.20 -6.89 15.72
N GLY A 55 -12.34 -6.36 16.22
CA GLY A 55 -12.77 -6.52 17.61
C GLY A 55 -12.33 -5.40 18.54
N TYR A 56 -11.47 -4.49 18.10
CA TYR A 56 -11.08 -3.32 18.87
C TYR A 56 -12.16 -2.22 18.80
N GLN A 57 -12.36 -1.53 19.93
CA GLN A 57 -13.32 -0.43 20.03
C GLN A 57 -12.71 0.88 19.52
N HIS A 58 -13.58 1.80 19.07
CA HIS A 58 -13.21 3.15 18.62
C HIS A 58 -12.29 3.18 17.40
N ILE A 59 -12.43 2.21 16.49
CA ILE A 59 -11.62 2.14 15.28
C ILE A 59 -12.51 2.12 14.05
N ASP A 60 -12.14 2.98 13.10
CA ASP A 60 -12.76 3.02 11.79
C ASP A 60 -11.72 3.43 10.72
N ILE A 61 -10.96 2.46 10.19
CA ILE A 61 -9.83 2.72 9.30
C ILE A 61 -10.31 2.73 7.84
N HIS A 62 -10.41 3.93 7.27
CA HIS A 62 -10.90 4.13 5.89
C HIS A 62 -9.93 4.91 4.99
N ASN A 63 -8.94 5.56 5.58
CA ASN A 63 -8.00 6.42 4.88
C ASN A 63 -6.68 6.45 5.63
N PHE A 64 -5.68 7.13 5.06
CA PHE A 64 -4.41 7.41 5.73
C PHE A 64 -4.38 8.82 6.31
N SER A 65 -5.49 9.36 6.81
CA SER A 65 -5.51 10.72 7.36
C SER A 65 -6.32 10.75 8.65
N SER A 66 -7.56 11.26 8.61
CA SER A 66 -8.43 11.42 9.78
C SER A 66 -8.59 10.16 10.63
N SER A 67 -8.57 8.96 10.02
CA SER A 67 -8.73 7.67 10.71
C SER A 67 -7.62 7.37 11.74
N TRP A 68 -6.53 8.14 11.73
CA TRP A 68 -5.32 7.88 12.53
C TRP A 68 -5.03 8.98 13.56
N THR A 69 -5.83 10.06 13.56
CA THR A 69 -5.50 11.32 14.29
C THR A 69 -5.65 11.25 15.80
N ASP A 70 -6.49 10.34 16.31
CA ASP A 70 -6.70 10.12 17.74
C ASP A 70 -5.75 9.06 18.32
N GLY A 71 -4.91 8.46 17.48
CA GLY A 71 -3.95 7.42 17.87
C GLY A 71 -4.56 6.04 18.14
N MET A 72 -5.89 5.87 18.12
CA MET A 72 -6.54 4.58 18.45
C MET A 72 -6.18 3.51 17.42
N ALA A 73 -6.22 3.86 16.13
CA ALA A 73 -5.84 2.95 15.05
C ALA A 73 -4.38 2.47 15.16
N PHE A 74 -3.46 3.36 15.55
CA PHE A 74 -2.07 2.98 15.80
C PHE A 74 -1.92 2.07 17.01
N CYS A 75 -2.57 2.42 18.13
CA CYS A 75 -2.56 1.61 19.35
C CYS A 75 -3.05 0.20 19.08
N ALA A 76 -4.19 0.06 18.40
CA ALA A 76 -4.78 -1.24 18.12
C ALA A 76 -3.92 -2.09 17.19
N LEU A 77 -3.34 -1.46 16.17
CA LEU A 77 -2.46 -2.15 15.24
C LEU A 77 -1.26 -2.72 15.98
N VAL A 78 -0.58 -1.93 16.81
CA VAL A 78 0.58 -2.39 17.57
C VAL A 78 0.19 -3.42 18.65
N HIS A 79 -0.90 -3.16 19.38
CA HIS A 79 -1.43 -4.07 20.40
C HIS A 79 -1.83 -5.44 19.82
N SER A 80 -2.27 -5.51 18.55
CA SER A 80 -2.61 -6.78 17.89
C SER A 80 -1.42 -7.74 17.78
N PHE A 81 -0.19 -7.22 17.80
CA PHE A 81 1.06 -8.00 17.81
C PHE A 81 1.65 -8.14 19.22
N PHE A 82 1.47 -7.12 20.05
CA PHE A 82 2.05 -7.06 21.40
C PHE A 82 0.99 -6.76 22.46
N PRO A 83 0.03 -7.68 22.70
CA PRO A 83 -1.12 -7.43 23.58
C PRO A 83 -0.76 -7.33 25.08
N THR A 84 0.50 -7.57 25.43
CA THR A 84 0.99 -7.50 26.83
C THR A 84 1.67 -6.18 27.17
N GLU A 85 1.85 -5.28 26.20
CA GLU A 85 2.62 -4.05 26.39
C GLU A 85 1.81 -2.92 27.02
N PHE A 86 0.50 -2.91 26.80
CA PHE A 86 -0.43 -1.97 27.42
C PHE A 86 -1.86 -2.51 27.34
N ASP A 87 -2.76 -2.03 28.20
CA ASP A 87 -4.18 -2.39 28.12
C ASP A 87 -4.92 -1.44 27.17
N TYR A 88 -5.30 -1.95 25.99
CA TYR A 88 -6.05 -1.16 25.02
C TYR A 88 -7.40 -0.66 25.57
N ASN A 89 -8.06 -1.40 26.46
CA ASN A 89 -9.40 -1.07 26.93
C ASN A 89 -9.43 0.15 27.86
N GLU A 90 -8.27 0.53 28.42
CA GLU A 90 -8.12 1.73 29.24
C GLU A 90 -7.87 3.00 28.38
N LEU A 91 -7.61 2.83 27.07
CA LEU A 91 -7.34 3.94 26.17
C LEU A 91 -8.62 4.71 25.83
N ASN A 92 -8.45 6.01 25.61
CA ASN A 92 -9.55 6.91 25.30
C ASN A 92 -9.20 7.76 24.06
N PRO A 93 -10.09 7.83 23.06
CA PRO A 93 -9.84 8.61 21.84
C PRO A 93 -9.63 10.10 22.10
N ALA A 94 -10.07 10.65 23.23
CA ALA A 94 -9.81 12.04 23.60
C ALA A 94 -8.33 12.32 23.99
N HIS A 95 -7.54 11.27 24.26
CA HIS A 95 -6.16 11.38 24.72
C HIS A 95 -5.15 11.19 23.58
N HIS A 96 -5.31 11.94 22.49
CA HIS A 96 -4.58 11.78 21.22
C HIS A 96 -3.06 11.68 21.42
N LYS A 97 -2.48 12.67 22.12
CA LYS A 97 -1.03 12.75 22.36
C LYS A 97 -0.50 11.50 23.07
N HIS A 98 -1.23 11.02 24.08
CA HIS A 98 -0.85 9.83 24.81
C HIS A 98 -0.94 8.57 23.94
N ASN A 99 -2.04 8.40 23.20
CA ASN A 99 -2.25 7.25 22.33
C ASN A 99 -1.16 7.17 21.23
N LEU A 100 -0.84 8.31 20.61
CA LEU A 100 0.21 8.39 19.59
C LEU A 100 1.58 8.04 20.16
N ASP A 101 1.95 8.65 21.28
CA ASP A 101 3.24 8.41 21.94
C ASP A 101 3.39 6.94 22.37
N LEU A 102 2.35 6.38 22.97
CA LEU A 102 2.31 4.97 23.39
C LEU A 102 2.51 4.03 22.21
N ALA A 103 1.74 4.21 21.13
CA ALA A 103 1.84 3.34 19.96
C ALA A 103 3.20 3.44 19.27
N PHE A 104 3.71 4.66 19.09
CA PHE A 104 4.98 4.89 18.40
C PHE A 104 6.17 4.37 19.21
N THR A 105 6.18 4.59 20.52
CA THR A 105 7.21 4.07 21.43
C THR A 105 7.18 2.54 21.46
N THR A 106 6.00 1.94 21.60
CA THR A 106 5.87 0.47 21.62
C THR A 106 6.34 -0.15 20.30
N ALA A 107 6.00 0.45 19.15
CA ALA A 107 6.44 -0.04 17.85
C ALA A 107 7.97 0.05 17.67
N GLU A 108 8.58 1.12 18.15
CA GLU A 108 10.04 1.30 18.14
C GLU A 108 10.73 0.24 19.02
N GLU A 109 10.28 0.09 20.26
CA GLU A 109 10.90 -0.83 21.23
C GLU A 109 10.72 -2.32 20.88
N LYS A 110 9.57 -2.70 20.33
CA LYS A 110 9.21 -4.12 20.12
C LYS A 110 9.46 -4.61 18.71
N ALA A 111 9.33 -3.74 17.73
CA ALA A 111 9.45 -4.10 16.32
C ALA A 111 10.63 -3.44 15.61
N ASP A 112 11.45 -2.65 16.32
CA ASP A 112 12.56 -1.87 15.76
C ASP A 112 12.07 -0.94 14.63
N CYS A 113 10.82 -0.46 14.74
CA CYS A 113 10.19 0.39 13.75
C CYS A 113 10.44 1.85 14.11
N ILE A 114 11.38 2.48 13.41
CA ILE A 114 11.73 3.90 13.57
C ILE A 114 10.47 4.77 13.47
N ARG A 115 10.33 5.71 14.40
CA ARG A 115 9.29 6.74 14.39
C ARG A 115 9.52 7.70 13.21
N LEU A 116 8.63 7.68 12.22
CA LEU A 116 8.71 8.57 11.05
C LEU A 116 7.86 9.84 11.20
N ILE A 117 6.99 9.87 12.21
CA ILE A 117 6.08 10.99 12.48
C ILE A 117 6.24 11.35 13.95
N GLU A 118 6.54 12.61 14.21
CA GLU A 118 6.58 13.13 15.57
C GLU A 118 5.17 13.32 16.12
N VAL A 119 4.98 13.04 17.41
CA VAL A 119 3.67 13.18 18.07
C VAL A 119 3.18 14.62 18.00
N ASP A 120 4.08 15.59 18.23
CA ASP A 120 3.72 17.02 18.21
C ASP A 120 3.30 17.49 16.80
N ASP A 121 3.87 16.92 15.73
CA ASP A 121 3.48 17.23 14.35
C ASP A 121 2.07 16.70 14.03
N MET A 122 1.74 15.48 14.48
CA MET A 122 0.38 14.94 14.38
C MET A 122 -0.63 15.79 15.14
N MET A 123 -0.26 16.25 16.34
CA MET A 123 -1.11 17.14 17.13
C MET A 123 -1.31 18.51 16.44
N ALA A 124 -0.27 19.06 15.82
CA ALA A 124 -0.34 20.32 15.09
C ALA A 124 -1.20 20.22 13.81
N MET A 125 -1.14 19.08 13.10
CA MET A 125 -1.98 18.80 11.93
C MET A 125 -3.46 18.61 12.27
N GLY A 126 -3.77 18.18 13.50
CA GLY A 126 -5.13 18.03 13.99
C GLY A 126 -5.93 17.01 13.19
N LYS A 127 -7.09 17.42 12.65
CA LYS A 127 -8.06 16.50 12.03
C LYS A 127 -7.66 15.99 10.64
N ASN A 128 -6.76 16.69 9.95
CA ASN A 128 -6.45 16.44 8.55
C ASN A 128 -4.92 16.33 8.33
N PRO A 129 -4.25 15.31 8.89
CA PRO A 129 -2.83 15.09 8.62
C PRO A 129 -2.61 14.71 7.16
N ASP A 130 -1.40 15.00 6.65
CA ASP A 130 -1.02 14.66 5.27
C ASP A 130 -1.15 13.15 5.04
N PRO A 131 -2.02 12.72 4.10
CA PRO A 131 -2.23 11.31 3.82
C PRO A 131 -0.98 10.54 3.40
N MET A 132 0.00 11.21 2.77
CA MET A 132 1.24 10.55 2.36
C MET A 132 2.17 10.30 3.55
N CYS A 133 2.23 11.22 4.51
CA CYS A 133 3.04 11.06 5.72
C CYS A 133 2.57 9.83 6.53
N VAL A 134 1.27 9.77 6.82
CA VAL A 134 0.66 8.63 7.53
C VAL A 134 0.80 7.34 6.72
N PHE A 135 0.56 7.36 5.41
CA PHE A 135 0.74 6.19 4.55
C PHE A 135 2.17 5.64 4.62
N THR A 136 3.19 6.50 4.53
CA THR A 136 4.59 6.08 4.60
C THR A 136 4.91 5.45 5.96
N TYR A 137 4.37 6.00 7.05
CA TYR A 137 4.58 5.39 8.37
C TYR A 137 3.84 4.08 8.55
N VAL A 138 2.57 3.97 8.12
CA VAL A 138 1.82 2.71 8.15
C VAL A 138 2.48 1.64 7.27
N GLN A 139 3.04 2.02 6.12
CA GLN A 139 3.83 1.12 5.29
C GLN A 139 5.09 0.63 6.02
N SER A 140 5.77 1.51 6.77
CA SER A 140 6.90 1.10 7.62
C SER A 140 6.45 0.11 8.69
N LEU A 141 5.36 0.40 9.42
CA LEU A 141 4.77 -0.49 10.41
C LEU A 141 4.41 -1.85 9.82
N TYR A 142 3.77 -1.89 8.65
CA TYR A 142 3.48 -3.13 7.93
C TYR A 142 4.74 -3.97 7.71
N ASN A 143 5.84 -3.37 7.25
CA ASN A 143 7.08 -4.09 6.97
C ASN A 143 7.74 -4.67 8.23
N HIS A 144 7.63 -3.98 9.37
CA HIS A 144 8.24 -4.42 10.63
C HIS A 144 7.34 -5.39 11.39
N LEU A 145 6.05 -5.08 11.56
CA LEU A 145 5.09 -5.88 12.31
C LEU A 145 4.78 -7.23 11.65
N ARG A 146 4.76 -7.30 10.31
CA ARG A 146 4.54 -8.57 9.61
C ARG A 146 5.59 -9.64 9.88
N ARG A 147 6.72 -9.28 10.49
CA ARG A 147 7.77 -10.23 10.89
C ARG A 147 7.37 -11.03 12.14
N PHE A 148 6.31 -10.62 12.82
CA PHE A 148 5.75 -11.22 14.03
C PHE A 148 4.39 -11.90 13.77
N GLU A 149 3.93 -11.95 12.51
CA GLU A 149 2.82 -12.81 12.07
C GLU A 149 3.23 -14.28 12.05
#